data_AF-A0A376YCL7-F1
#
_entry.id   AF-A0A376YCL7-F1
#
_cell.length_a   1.000
_cell.length_b   1.000
_cell.length_c   1.000
_cell.angle_alpha   90.00
_cell.angle_beta   90.00
_cell.angle_gamma   90.00
#
_symmetry.space_group_name_H-M   'P 1'
#
loop_
_entity.id
_entity.type
_entity.pdbx_description
1 polymer ?
#
loop_
_entity_poly.entity_id
_entity_poly.type
_entity_poly.pdbx_seq_one_letter_code
_entity_poly.pdbx_strand_id
1 'polypeptide(L)'
;MWDVIDLSRWQFALTALYHFLFVPLTLGLIFLLAIMETIYVVTGKTIYRDMTRFWGKLFGINFALGVATGLTMEFQFGTNWSFYSNYVGDIFGAPLAMEALMALLPRIHLCRAFFFGWQRLNKYQHLLVTWLVAFGSNLSALWILNANGWMQYPTGAHFDIDTLRMEMTSFSELVFNPVSQVKFVHTVMAGYVTGGHVYYGDQRLVFTARTGARCRITLVCHRFRLRYSGDYRYPATRRQFCV
;
A
#
# COMPACT_ATOMS: atom_id res chain seq x y z
N MET A 1 -18.67 -29.64 15.92
CA MET A 1 -17.21 -29.80 15.68
C MET A 1 -16.92 -29.04 14.40
N TRP A 2 -15.90 -28.18 14.38
CA TRP A 2 -15.56 -27.42 13.17
C TRP A 2 -15.15 -28.40 12.06
N ASP A 3 -15.76 -28.28 10.88
CA ASP A 3 -15.36 -29.05 9.70
C ASP A 3 -14.10 -28.46 9.07
N VAL A 4 -13.37 -29.26 8.29
CA VAL A 4 -12.14 -28.85 7.58
C VAL A 4 -12.41 -27.68 6.65
N ILE A 5 -13.59 -27.66 6.01
CA ILE A 5 -14.00 -26.57 5.12
C ILE A 5 -14.16 -25.27 5.90
N ASP A 6 -14.80 -25.32 7.08
CA ASP A 6 -14.99 -24.14 7.92
C ASP A 6 -13.66 -23.62 8.46
N LEU A 7 -12.77 -24.52 8.89
CA LEU A 7 -11.45 -24.13 9.38
C LEU A 7 -10.59 -23.49 8.27
N SER A 8 -10.67 -24.02 7.05
CA SER A 8 -9.97 -23.47 5.87
C SER A 8 -10.48 -22.08 5.52
N ARG A 9 -11.80 -21.85 5.60
CA ARG A 9 -12.42 -20.53 5.42
C ARG A 9 -11.97 -19.54 6.50
N TRP A 10 -11.95 -19.95 7.76
CA TRP A 10 -11.49 -19.11 8.87
C TRP A 10 -10.01 -18.75 8.76
N GLN A 11 -9.17 -19.72 8.40
CA GLN A 11 -7.74 -19.47 8.19
C GLN A 11 -7.51 -18.43 7.09
N PHE A 12 -8.20 -18.57 5.96
CA PHE A 12 -8.09 -17.62 4.86
C PHE A 12 -8.65 -16.25 5.25
N ALA A 13 -9.81 -16.20 5.92
CA ALA A 13 -10.44 -14.96 6.37
C ALA A 13 -9.54 -14.16 7.32
N LEU A 14 -8.94 -14.82 8.32
CA LEU A 14 -8.02 -14.18 9.26
C LEU A 14 -6.78 -13.64 8.55
N THR A 15 -6.17 -14.45 7.67
CA THR A 15 -4.97 -14.05 6.93
C THR A 15 -5.26 -12.85 6.02
N ALA A 16 -6.40 -12.88 5.32
CA ALA A 16 -6.85 -11.80 4.47
C ALA A 16 -7.15 -10.51 5.25
N LEU A 17 -7.82 -10.62 6.40
CA LEU A 17 -8.10 -9.48 7.27
C LEU A 17 -6.79 -8.83 7.74
N TYR A 18 -5.85 -9.63 8.27
CA TYR A 18 -4.56 -9.10 8.74
C TYR A 18 -3.76 -8.47 7.61
N HIS A 19 -3.71 -9.08 6.43
CA HIS A 19 -3.04 -8.50 5.28
C HIS A 19 -3.66 -7.14 4.89
N PHE A 20 -4.99 -7.08 4.84
CA PHE A 20 -5.73 -5.88 4.43
C PHE A 20 -5.69 -4.74 5.45
N LEU A 21 -5.15 -4.94 6.67
CA LEU A 21 -4.83 -3.84 7.58
C LEU A 21 -3.64 -3.01 7.07
N PHE A 22 -2.66 -3.65 6.45
CA PHE A 22 -1.40 -3.02 6.04
C PHE A 22 -1.45 -2.49 4.59
N VAL A 23 -2.26 -3.10 3.73
CA VAL A 23 -2.41 -2.73 2.31
C VAL A 23 -2.89 -1.28 2.09
N PRO A 24 -4.05 -0.84 2.64
CA PRO A 24 -4.58 0.49 2.37
C PRO A 24 -3.66 1.57 2.90
N LEU A 25 -3.00 1.33 4.04
CA LEU A 25 -2.01 2.26 4.59
C LEU A 25 -0.80 2.40 3.67
N THR A 26 -0.33 1.31 3.06
CA THR A 26 0.77 1.35 2.07
C THR A 26 0.37 2.14 0.83
N LEU A 27 -0.82 1.88 0.28
CA LEU A 27 -1.35 2.57 -0.90
C LEU A 27 -1.52 4.07 -0.69
N GLY A 28 -2.03 4.49 0.46
CA GLY A 28 -2.21 5.91 0.77
C GLY A 28 -0.89 6.62 1.11
N LEU A 29 -0.04 6.03 1.95
CA LEU A 29 1.20 6.68 2.39
C LEU A 29 2.19 6.88 1.23
N ILE A 30 2.27 5.96 0.28
CA ILE A 30 3.25 6.09 -0.80
C ILE A 30 2.97 7.31 -1.70
N PHE A 31 1.69 7.63 -1.95
CA PHE A 31 1.32 8.86 -2.68
C PHE A 31 1.61 10.11 -1.86
N LEU A 32 1.34 10.08 -0.56
CA LEU A 32 1.69 11.19 0.34
C LEU A 32 3.21 11.44 0.35
N LEU A 33 4.02 10.38 0.40
CA LEU A 33 5.48 10.47 0.32
C LEU A 33 5.93 11.04 -1.03
N ALA A 34 5.37 10.57 -2.13
CA ALA A 34 5.66 11.08 -3.48
C ALA A 34 5.33 12.57 -3.61
N ILE A 35 4.19 13.02 -3.07
CA ILE A 35 3.79 14.43 -3.06
C ILE A 35 4.75 15.26 -2.21
N MET A 36 5.06 14.83 -0.98
CA MET A 36 6.01 15.56 -0.10
C MET A 36 7.39 15.68 -0.74
N GLU A 37 7.86 14.61 -1.38
CA GLU A 37 9.14 14.63 -2.06
C GLU A 37 9.12 15.50 -3.32
N THR A 38 8.02 15.50 -4.08
CA THR A 38 7.84 16.42 -5.21
C THR A 38 7.95 17.88 -4.75
N ILE A 39 7.29 18.22 -3.64
CA ILE A 39 7.38 19.57 -3.04
C ILE A 39 8.81 19.88 -2.60
N TYR A 40 9.53 18.90 -2.03
CA TYR A 40 10.96 19.07 -1.70
C TYR A 40 11.81 19.40 -2.93
N VAL A 41 11.64 18.66 -4.03
CA VAL A 41 12.45 18.86 -5.25
C VAL A 41 12.15 20.20 -5.90
N VAL A 42 10.88 20.62 -5.92
CA VAL A 42 10.45 21.90 -6.50
C VAL A 42 10.85 23.10 -5.64
N THR A 43 10.60 23.03 -4.31
CA THR A 43 10.82 24.18 -3.42
C THR A 43 12.23 24.25 -2.82
N GLY A 44 12.97 23.14 -2.81
CA GLY A 44 14.28 23.04 -2.16
C GLY A 44 14.25 23.11 -0.63
N LYS A 45 13.07 23.26 0.01
CA LYS A 45 12.96 23.40 1.46
C LYS A 45 13.22 22.07 2.15
N THR A 46 14.26 22.02 2.99
CA THR A 46 14.72 20.80 3.67
C THR A 46 13.70 20.17 4.61
N ILE A 47 12.71 20.95 5.08
CA ILE A 47 11.61 20.45 5.92
C ILE A 47 10.85 19.30 5.26
N TYR A 48 10.55 19.40 3.95
CA TYR A 48 9.80 18.36 3.24
C TYR A 48 10.61 17.08 3.08
N ARG A 49 11.93 17.18 2.92
CA ARG A 49 12.82 16.01 2.93
C ARG A 49 12.79 15.28 4.27
N ASP A 50 12.82 16.03 5.37
CA ASP A 50 12.79 15.45 6.71
C ASP A 50 11.41 14.82 7.01
N MET A 51 10.33 15.42 6.51
CA MET A 51 8.99 14.84 6.55
C MET A 51 8.91 13.52 5.77
N THR A 52 9.40 13.48 4.52
CA THR A 52 9.43 12.24 3.70
C THR A 52 10.24 11.15 4.40
N ARG A 53 11.37 11.48 5.05
CA ARG A 53 12.17 10.51 5.80
C ARG A 53 11.49 10.00 7.07
N PHE A 54 10.72 10.84 7.76
CA PHE A 54 9.98 10.44 8.95
C PHE A 54 8.85 9.47 8.56
N TRP A 55 7.97 9.90 7.65
CA TRP A 55 6.85 9.08 7.16
C TRP A 55 7.34 7.84 6.42
N GLY A 56 8.47 7.92 5.73
CA GLY A 56 9.12 6.80 5.08
C GLY A 56 9.46 5.67 6.05
N LYS A 57 9.85 5.97 7.29
CA LYS A 57 10.14 4.92 8.30
C LYS A 57 8.88 4.15 8.69
N LEU A 58 7.76 4.85 8.92
CA LEU A 58 6.48 4.22 9.22
C LEU A 58 5.98 3.38 8.04
N PHE A 59 6.10 3.93 6.84
CA PHE A 59 5.84 3.21 5.59
C PHE A 59 6.67 1.92 5.48
N GLY A 60 7.96 1.96 5.81
CA GLY A 60 8.84 0.80 5.73
C GLY A 60 8.46 -0.35 6.67
N ILE A 61 8.07 -0.03 7.91
CA ILE A 61 7.60 -1.04 8.88
C ILE A 61 6.30 -1.68 8.38
N ASN A 62 5.34 -0.84 7.95
CA ASN A 62 4.06 -1.29 7.43
C ASN A 62 4.24 -2.16 6.16
N PHE A 63 5.12 -1.73 5.27
CA PHE A 63 5.42 -2.43 4.03
C PHE A 63 6.03 -3.81 4.28
N ALA A 64 6.95 -3.94 5.24
CA ALA A 64 7.55 -5.23 5.58
C ALA A 64 6.50 -6.25 6.07
N LEU A 65 5.57 -5.83 6.93
CA LEU A 65 4.46 -6.67 7.39
C LEU A 65 3.47 -6.98 6.26
N GLY A 66 3.19 -6.02 5.37
CA GLY A 66 2.37 -6.21 4.18
C GLY A 66 2.95 -7.28 3.25
N VAL A 67 4.26 -7.24 2.97
CA VAL A 67 4.92 -8.25 2.13
C VAL A 67 4.88 -9.64 2.79
N ALA A 68 5.17 -9.74 4.08
CA ALA A 68 5.17 -11.02 4.79
C ALA A 68 3.78 -11.68 4.81
N THR A 69 2.73 -10.90 5.05
CA THR A 69 1.35 -11.39 5.05
C THR A 69 0.85 -11.70 3.63
N GLY A 70 1.29 -10.94 2.62
CA GLY A 70 0.94 -11.18 1.22
C GLY A 70 1.50 -12.51 0.70
N LEU A 71 2.77 -12.80 1.00
CA LEU A 71 3.39 -14.10 0.67
C LEU A 71 2.60 -15.27 1.29
N THR A 72 2.16 -15.12 2.53
CA THR A 72 1.36 -16.16 3.20
C THR A 72 0.02 -16.38 2.48
N MET A 73 -0.64 -15.32 2.02
CA MET A 73 -1.89 -15.42 1.26
C MET A 73 -1.70 -16.09 -0.10
N GLU A 74 -0.63 -15.76 -0.82
CA GLU A 74 -0.30 -16.36 -2.12
C GLU A 74 -0.16 -17.88 -2.00
N PHE A 75 0.62 -18.35 -1.01
CA PHE A 75 0.78 -19.79 -0.79
C PHE A 75 -0.48 -20.49 -0.26
N GLN A 76 -1.39 -19.77 0.42
CA GLN A 76 -2.64 -20.36 0.91
C GLN A 76 -3.56 -20.83 -0.21
N PHE A 77 -3.53 -20.22 -1.40
CA PHE A 77 -4.26 -20.72 -2.56
C PHE A 77 -3.78 -22.12 -2.97
N GLY A 78 -2.48 -22.39 -2.86
CA GLY A 78 -1.90 -23.69 -3.18
C GLY A 78 -2.11 -24.74 -2.08
N THR A 79 -1.93 -24.38 -0.81
CA THR A 79 -1.95 -25.37 0.29
C THR A 79 -3.37 -25.76 0.71
N ASN A 80 -4.27 -24.79 0.88
CA ASN A 80 -5.60 -25.02 1.46
C ASN A 80 -6.70 -25.13 0.39
N TRP A 81 -6.46 -24.63 -0.82
CA TRP A 81 -7.44 -24.54 -1.89
C TRP A 81 -6.94 -25.24 -3.18
N SER A 82 -6.41 -26.45 -3.05
CA SER A 82 -5.79 -27.19 -4.16
C SER A 82 -6.76 -27.49 -5.31
N PHE A 83 -8.01 -27.88 -5.02
CA PHE A 83 -9.02 -28.10 -6.06
C PHE A 83 -9.38 -26.80 -6.80
N TYR A 84 -9.54 -25.70 -6.07
CA TYR A 84 -9.77 -24.38 -6.66
C TYR A 84 -8.61 -23.98 -7.58
N SER A 85 -7.37 -24.15 -7.12
CA SER A 85 -6.17 -23.84 -7.90
C SER A 85 -6.07 -24.68 -9.19
N ASN A 86 -6.46 -25.95 -9.17
CA ASN A 86 -6.53 -26.76 -10.39
C ASN A 86 -7.70 -26.37 -11.29
N TYR A 87 -8.86 -26.04 -10.72
CA TYR A 87 -10.10 -25.79 -11.45
C TYR A 87 -10.09 -24.45 -12.19
N VAL A 88 -9.53 -23.38 -11.60
CA VAL A 88 -9.49 -22.03 -12.22
C VAL A 88 -8.07 -21.50 -12.43
N GLY A 89 -7.04 -22.32 -12.26
CA GLY A 89 -5.64 -21.89 -12.26
C GLY A 89 -5.21 -21.19 -13.55
N ASP A 90 -5.73 -21.61 -14.70
CA ASP A 90 -5.42 -21.02 -16.01
C ASP A 90 -5.83 -19.54 -16.07
N ILE A 91 -6.96 -19.20 -15.43
CA ILE A 91 -7.56 -17.87 -15.51
C ILE A 91 -7.16 -17.01 -14.31
N PHE A 92 -7.24 -17.56 -13.10
CA PHE A 92 -6.94 -16.87 -11.85
C PHE A 92 -5.42 -16.72 -11.61
N GLY A 93 -4.63 -17.69 -12.08
CA GLY A 93 -3.18 -17.68 -11.94
C GLY A 93 -2.49 -16.63 -12.83
N ALA A 94 -3.05 -16.32 -14.00
CA ALA A 94 -2.46 -15.35 -14.92
C ALA A 94 -2.34 -13.94 -14.32
N PRO A 95 -3.38 -13.32 -13.72
CA PRO A 95 -3.24 -12.03 -13.04
C PRO A 95 -2.28 -12.05 -11.84
N LEU A 96 -2.24 -13.15 -11.08
CA LEU A 96 -1.33 -13.28 -9.94
C LEU A 96 0.15 -13.34 -10.39
N ALA A 97 0.44 -14.09 -11.46
CA ALA A 97 1.77 -14.10 -12.06
C ALA A 97 2.15 -12.71 -12.61
N MET A 98 1.21 -12.01 -13.25
CA MET A 98 1.41 -10.65 -13.74
C MET A 98 1.65 -9.66 -12.60
N GLU A 99 0.94 -9.80 -11.47
CA GLU A 99 1.21 -9.02 -10.26
C GLU A 99 2.66 -9.22 -9.79
N ALA A 100 3.09 -10.47 -9.67
CA ALA A 100 4.43 -10.81 -9.19
C ALA A 100 5.52 -10.17 -10.08
N LEU A 101 5.39 -10.34 -11.40
CA LEU A 101 6.38 -9.90 -12.38
C LEU A 101 6.37 -8.39 -12.62
N MET A 102 5.19 -7.78 -12.79
CA MET A 102 5.07 -6.37 -13.18
C MET A 102 5.02 -5.41 -11.99
N ALA A 103 4.57 -5.86 -10.82
CA ALA A 103 4.36 -4.98 -9.67
C ALA A 103 5.22 -5.35 -8.47
N LEU A 104 5.19 -6.61 -8.02
CA LEU A 104 5.81 -7.02 -6.76
C LEU A 104 7.34 -6.97 -6.79
N LEU A 105 7.96 -7.61 -7.79
CA LEU A 105 9.42 -7.64 -7.92
C LEU A 105 9.99 -6.21 -8.10
N PRO A 106 9.51 -5.39 -9.07
CA PRO A 106 9.98 -4.01 -9.22
C PRO A 106 9.78 -3.19 -7.95
N ARG A 107 8.64 -3.33 -7.26
CA ARG A 107 8.34 -2.59 -6.04
C ARG A 107 9.33 -2.91 -4.92
N ILE A 108 9.70 -4.17 -4.69
CA ILE A 108 10.67 -4.53 -3.64
C ILE A 108 12.03 -3.88 -3.92
N HIS A 109 12.50 -3.94 -5.19
CA HIS A 109 13.76 -3.32 -5.59
C HIS A 109 13.74 -1.79 -5.49
N LEU A 110 12.67 -1.15 -5.95
CA LEU A 110 12.50 0.31 -5.89
C LEU A 110 12.33 0.80 -4.45
N CYS A 111 11.61 0.06 -3.61
CA CYS A 111 11.44 0.39 -2.19
C CYS A 111 12.80 0.33 -1.45
N ARG A 112 13.64 -0.67 -1.77
CA ARG A 112 15.04 -0.69 -1.31
C ARG A 112 15.81 0.56 -1.77
N ALA A 113 15.67 0.94 -3.04
CA ALA A 113 16.31 2.14 -3.57
C ALA A 113 15.79 3.43 -2.88
N PHE A 114 14.52 3.51 -2.51
CA PHE A 114 13.94 4.63 -1.75
C PHE A 114 14.56 4.79 -0.35
N PHE A 115 14.82 3.68 0.37
CA PHE A 115 15.41 3.78 1.72
C PHE A 115 16.91 4.07 1.70
N PHE A 116 17.66 3.45 0.79
CA PHE A 116 19.13 3.57 0.75
C PHE A 116 19.64 4.61 -0.26
N GLY A 117 18.77 5.13 -1.12
CA GLY A 117 19.11 6.03 -2.22
C GLY A 117 19.37 7.48 -1.81
N TRP A 118 19.01 7.89 -0.59
CA TRP A 118 19.13 9.28 -0.13
C TRP A 118 20.52 9.91 -0.22
N GLN A 119 21.59 9.12 -0.21
CA GLN A 119 22.99 9.59 -0.32
C GLN A 119 23.65 9.17 -1.65
N ARG A 120 22.99 8.32 -2.45
CA ARG A 120 23.54 7.75 -3.69
C ARG A 120 22.87 8.25 -4.95
N LEU A 121 21.63 8.74 -4.86
CA LEU A 121 20.83 9.22 -5.98
C LEU A 121 20.73 10.75 -5.95
N ASN A 122 20.64 11.35 -7.14
CA ASN A 122 20.27 12.76 -7.26
C ASN A 122 18.80 12.95 -6.82
N LYS A 123 18.43 14.15 -6.38
CA LYS A 123 17.07 14.49 -5.92
C LYS A 123 15.97 14.16 -6.93
N TYR A 124 16.24 14.32 -8.24
CA TYR A 124 15.30 13.95 -9.30
C TYR A 124 15.18 12.44 -9.51
N GLN A 125 16.30 11.71 -9.38
CA GLN A 125 16.31 10.26 -9.50
C GLN A 125 15.58 9.63 -8.29
N HIS A 126 15.80 10.16 -7.09
CA HIS A 126 15.10 9.71 -5.89
C HIS A 126 13.59 9.94 -6.03
N LEU A 127 13.19 11.11 -6.53
CA LEU A 127 11.78 11.42 -6.80
C LEU A 127 11.15 10.44 -7.80
N LEU A 128 11.86 10.13 -8.90
CA LEU A 128 11.40 9.17 -9.89
C LEU A 128 11.19 7.79 -9.24
N VAL A 129 12.13 7.33 -8.40
CA VAL A 129 11.98 6.07 -7.66
C VAL A 129 10.72 6.09 -6.80
N THR A 130 10.48 7.16 -6.03
CA THR A 130 9.31 7.27 -5.16
C THR A 130 8.00 7.21 -5.95
N TRP A 131 7.93 7.87 -7.11
CA TRP A 131 6.77 7.78 -8.00
C TRP A 131 6.60 6.38 -8.61
N LEU A 132 7.68 5.72 -9.01
CA LEU A 132 7.61 4.35 -9.53
C LEU A 132 7.12 3.36 -8.45
N VAL A 133 7.50 3.55 -7.18
CA VAL A 133 6.94 2.75 -6.07
C VAL A 133 5.44 3.03 -5.91
N ALA A 134 5.00 4.29 -6.02
CA ALA A 134 3.60 4.66 -5.94
C ALA A 134 2.75 4.03 -7.06
N PHE A 135 3.20 4.15 -8.31
CA PHE A 135 2.53 3.53 -9.46
C PHE A 135 2.57 2.01 -9.42
N GLY A 136 3.71 1.41 -9.03
CA GLY A 136 3.83 -0.02 -8.85
C GLY A 136 2.83 -0.55 -7.83
N SER A 137 2.60 0.19 -6.74
CA SER A 137 1.62 -0.17 -5.70
C SER A 137 0.18 -0.22 -6.24
N ASN A 138 -0.24 0.75 -7.07
CA ASN A 138 -1.54 0.67 -7.74
C ASN A 138 -1.60 -0.42 -8.79
N LEU A 139 -0.52 -0.66 -9.53
CA LEU A 139 -0.48 -1.72 -10.52
C LEU A 139 -0.69 -3.10 -9.87
N SER A 140 -0.16 -3.30 -8.66
CA SER A 140 -0.48 -4.49 -7.85
C SER A 140 -1.96 -4.58 -7.55
N ALA A 141 -2.54 -3.49 -7.03
CA ALA A 141 -3.94 -3.43 -6.68
C ALA A 141 -4.82 -3.74 -7.90
N LEU A 142 -4.43 -3.30 -9.09
CA LEU A 142 -5.12 -3.63 -10.34
C LEU A 142 -5.12 -5.13 -10.60
N TRP A 143 -3.97 -5.79 -10.58
CA TRP A 143 -3.89 -7.22 -10.91
C TRP A 143 -4.61 -8.12 -9.89
N ILE A 144 -4.42 -7.86 -8.59
CA ILE A 144 -5.09 -8.65 -7.54
C ILE A 144 -6.60 -8.44 -7.53
N LEU A 145 -7.07 -7.20 -7.75
CA LEU A 145 -8.50 -6.91 -7.83
C LEU A 145 -9.11 -7.39 -9.14
N ASN A 146 -8.32 -7.57 -10.18
CA ASN A 146 -8.78 -8.21 -11.40
C ASN A 146 -9.05 -9.70 -11.18
N ALA A 147 -8.15 -10.40 -10.49
CA ALA A 147 -8.38 -11.79 -10.07
C ALA A 147 -9.64 -11.90 -9.17
N ASN A 148 -9.78 -11.00 -8.20
CA ASN A 148 -10.94 -10.97 -7.30
C ASN A 148 -12.24 -10.50 -7.98
N GLY A 149 -12.16 -9.67 -9.01
CA GLY A 149 -13.29 -9.24 -9.84
C GLY A 149 -13.81 -10.39 -10.69
N TRP A 150 -12.90 -11.14 -11.31
CA TRP A 150 -13.23 -12.34 -12.07
C TRP A 150 -13.93 -13.41 -11.21
N MET A 151 -13.50 -13.61 -9.96
CA MET A 151 -14.19 -14.52 -9.03
C MET A 151 -15.67 -14.19 -8.80
N GLN A 152 -16.08 -12.92 -8.96
CA GLN A 152 -17.48 -12.50 -8.81
C GLN A 152 -18.24 -12.48 -10.13
N TYR A 153 -17.56 -12.20 -11.23
CA TYR A 153 -18.15 -12.15 -12.56
C TYR A 153 -17.21 -12.83 -13.56
N PRO A 154 -17.34 -14.16 -13.76
CA PRO A 154 -16.38 -14.93 -14.56
C PRO A 154 -16.61 -14.70 -16.05
N THR A 155 -15.99 -13.66 -16.60
CA THR A 155 -15.93 -13.37 -18.05
C THR A 155 -14.70 -13.99 -18.70
N GLY A 156 -14.73 -14.20 -20.02
CA GLY A 156 -13.58 -14.69 -20.78
C GLY A 156 -13.11 -16.10 -20.38
N ALA A 157 -14.03 -16.96 -19.94
CA ALA A 157 -13.73 -18.32 -19.49
C ALA A 157 -14.78 -19.34 -19.97
N HIS A 158 -14.34 -20.56 -20.26
CA HIS A 158 -15.20 -21.69 -20.66
C HIS A 158 -14.80 -22.96 -19.91
N PHE A 159 -15.76 -23.85 -19.65
CA PHE A 159 -15.50 -25.13 -18.98
C PHE A 159 -15.19 -26.22 -20.01
N ASP A 160 -13.98 -26.78 -19.97
CA ASP A 160 -13.60 -27.90 -20.82
C ASP A 160 -13.84 -29.25 -20.10
N ILE A 161 -14.50 -30.17 -20.80
CA ILE A 161 -14.88 -31.50 -20.30
C ILE A 161 -13.66 -32.43 -20.29
N ASP A 162 -12.70 -32.24 -21.19
CA ASP A 162 -11.53 -33.11 -21.30
C ASP A 162 -10.51 -32.83 -20.18
N THR A 163 -10.32 -31.56 -19.84
CA THR A 163 -9.39 -31.13 -18.79
C THR A 163 -10.05 -30.93 -17.42
N LEU A 164 -11.39 -31.01 -17.34
CA LEU A 164 -12.20 -30.81 -16.12
C LEU A 164 -11.90 -29.50 -15.38
N ARG A 165 -11.56 -28.45 -16.12
CA ARG A 165 -11.18 -27.12 -15.59
C ARG A 165 -11.77 -26.00 -16.43
N MET A 166 -11.78 -24.80 -15.86
CA MET A 166 -12.10 -23.57 -16.57
C MET A 166 -10.85 -23.07 -17.31
N GLU A 167 -10.95 -22.94 -18.63
CA GLU A 167 -9.89 -22.42 -19.49
C GLU A 167 -10.18 -21.00 -19.95
N MET A 168 -9.12 -20.21 -20.13
CA MET A 168 -9.25 -18.82 -20.56
C MET A 168 -9.56 -18.72 -22.05
N THR A 169 -10.66 -18.04 -22.40
CA THR A 169 -11.01 -17.76 -23.80
C THR A 169 -10.48 -16.40 -24.26
N SER A 170 -10.49 -15.39 -23.38
CA SER A 170 -10.09 -14.02 -23.71
C SER A 170 -9.46 -13.30 -22.52
N PHE A 171 -8.16 -12.98 -22.64
CA PHE A 171 -7.44 -12.20 -21.63
C PHE A 171 -7.95 -10.75 -21.55
N SER A 172 -8.39 -10.17 -22.66
CA SER A 172 -8.86 -8.78 -22.68
C SER A 172 -10.19 -8.64 -21.92
N GLU A 173 -11.11 -9.59 -22.06
CA GLU A 173 -12.36 -9.62 -21.30
C GLU A 173 -12.15 -9.81 -19.80
N LEU A 174 -11.08 -10.52 -19.44
CA LEU A 174 -10.67 -10.67 -18.06
C LEU A 174 -10.16 -9.34 -17.49
N VAL A 175 -9.27 -8.63 -18.19
CA VAL A 175 -8.70 -7.35 -17.73
C VAL A 175 -9.73 -6.22 -17.69
N PHE A 176 -10.59 -6.13 -18.70
CA PHE A 176 -11.60 -5.07 -18.82
C PHE A 176 -12.95 -5.46 -18.20
N ASN A 177 -12.97 -6.41 -17.28
CA ASN A 177 -14.17 -6.81 -16.56
C ASN A 177 -14.76 -5.62 -15.77
N PRO A 178 -16.04 -5.26 -15.94
CA PRO A 178 -16.65 -4.10 -15.29
C PRO A 178 -16.59 -4.19 -13.75
N VAL A 179 -16.70 -5.39 -13.17
CA VAL A 179 -16.60 -5.59 -11.72
C VAL A 179 -15.19 -5.34 -11.22
N SER A 180 -14.17 -5.78 -11.96
CA SER A 180 -12.76 -5.52 -11.64
C SER A 180 -12.47 -4.01 -11.62
N GLN A 181 -12.98 -3.27 -12.60
CA GLN A 181 -12.76 -1.82 -12.71
C GLN A 181 -13.40 -1.05 -11.56
N VAL A 182 -14.65 -1.37 -11.19
CA VAL A 182 -15.33 -0.74 -10.05
C VAL A 182 -14.62 -1.05 -8.74
N LYS A 183 -14.21 -2.31 -8.53
CA LYS A 183 -13.45 -2.70 -7.34
C LYS A 183 -12.11 -2.01 -7.23
N PHE A 184 -11.40 -1.88 -8.36
CA PHE A 184 -10.12 -1.18 -8.42
C PHE A 184 -10.25 0.26 -7.94
N VAL A 185 -11.15 1.03 -8.56
CA VAL A 185 -11.36 2.44 -8.19
C VAL A 185 -11.78 2.55 -6.73
N HIS A 186 -12.75 1.75 -6.29
CA HIS A 186 -13.25 1.81 -4.92
C HIS A 186 -12.15 1.50 -3.88
N THR A 187 -11.39 0.42 -4.09
CA THR A 187 -10.38 -0.05 -3.13
C THR A 187 -9.18 0.88 -3.06
N VAL A 188 -8.72 1.38 -4.21
CA VAL A 188 -7.60 2.31 -4.29
C VAL A 188 -7.97 3.64 -3.62
N MET A 189 -9.16 4.18 -3.90
CA MET A 189 -9.62 5.41 -3.26
C MET A 189 -9.81 5.24 -1.75
N ALA A 190 -10.34 4.10 -1.30
CA ALA A 190 -10.41 3.78 0.13
C ALA A 190 -9.02 3.71 0.79
N GLY A 191 -8.02 3.18 0.08
CA GLY A 191 -6.62 3.21 0.52
C GLY A 191 -6.07 4.62 0.67
N TYR A 192 -6.34 5.50 -0.29
CA TYR A 192 -5.92 6.91 -0.22
C TYR A 192 -6.57 7.66 0.94
N VAL A 193 -7.88 7.44 1.15
CA VAL A 193 -8.60 8.00 2.30
C VAL A 193 -7.99 7.50 3.61
N THR A 194 -7.70 6.20 3.71
CA THR A 194 -7.09 5.60 4.90
C THR A 194 -5.72 6.22 5.23
N GLY A 195 -4.84 6.32 4.23
CA GLY A 195 -3.53 6.97 4.41
C GLY A 195 -3.63 8.45 4.78
N GLY A 196 -4.56 9.18 4.15
CA GLY A 196 -4.84 10.58 4.48
C GLY A 196 -5.35 10.75 5.91
N HIS A 197 -6.24 9.85 6.37
CA HIS A 197 -6.79 9.89 7.72
C HIS A 197 -5.73 9.60 8.78
N VAL A 198 -4.84 8.63 8.55
CA VAL A 198 -3.72 8.34 9.46
C VAL A 198 -2.73 9.50 9.51
N TYR A 199 -2.41 10.10 8.36
CA TYR A 199 -1.56 11.29 8.30
C TYR A 199 -2.17 12.47 9.09
N TYR A 200 -3.44 12.78 8.86
CA TYR A 200 -4.13 13.87 9.56
C TYR A 200 -4.28 13.60 11.07
N GLY A 201 -4.59 12.36 11.44
CA GLY A 201 -4.71 11.93 12.82
C GLY A 201 -3.43 12.14 13.62
N ASP A 202 -2.27 11.73 13.08
CA ASP A 202 -0.97 11.95 13.71
C ASP A 202 -0.65 13.44 13.85
N GLN A 203 -0.91 14.23 12.81
CA GLN A 203 -0.70 15.68 12.89
C GLN A 203 -1.55 16.30 14.01
N ARG A 204 -2.82 15.91 14.13
CA ARG A 204 -3.69 16.39 15.20
C ARG A 204 -3.18 15.99 16.58
N LEU A 205 -2.67 14.78 16.76
CA LEU A 205 -2.06 14.34 18.02
C LEU A 205 -0.82 15.19 18.36
N VAL A 206 0.03 15.46 17.38
CA VAL A 206 1.21 16.32 17.56
C VAL A 206 0.82 17.77 17.88
N PHE A 207 -0.18 18.33 17.21
CA PHE A 207 -0.68 19.68 17.49
C PHE A 207 -1.38 19.77 18.85
N THR A 208 -2.20 18.79 19.21
CA THR A 208 -2.91 18.74 20.52
C THR A 208 -1.91 18.54 21.66
N ALA A 209 -0.88 17.72 21.47
CA ALA A 209 0.22 17.59 22.43
C ALA A 209 1.02 18.90 22.59
N ARG A 210 1.05 19.76 21.56
CA ARG A 210 1.69 21.09 21.63
C ARG A 210 0.81 22.16 22.26
N THR A 211 -0.51 22.11 22.09
CA THR A 211 -1.44 23.11 22.65
C THR A 211 -1.93 22.79 24.06
N GLY A 212 -1.95 21.50 24.46
CA GLY A 212 -2.52 21.06 25.74
C GLY A 212 -1.52 20.66 26.83
N ALA A 213 -0.21 20.64 26.60
CA ALA A 213 0.69 19.95 27.52
C ALA A 213 2.08 20.59 27.70
N ARG A 214 2.28 21.21 28.87
CA ARG A 214 3.48 21.10 29.71
C ARG A 214 3.78 19.64 30.14
N CYS A 215 3.35 18.63 29.40
CA CYS A 215 3.32 17.24 29.87
C CYS A 215 4.25 16.34 29.05
N ARG A 216 5.47 16.20 29.58
CA ARG A 216 6.25 14.95 29.75
C ARG A 216 5.70 13.69 29.02
N ILE A 217 5.71 13.66 27.69
CA ILE A 217 5.86 12.41 26.93
C ILE A 217 7.07 12.58 26.01
N THR A 218 8.23 12.41 26.66
CA THR A 218 9.55 12.34 26.04
C THR A 218 9.70 10.96 25.43
N LEU A 219 9.25 10.74 24.20
CA LEU A 219 9.72 9.58 23.40
C LEU A 219 9.63 9.79 21.89
N VAL A 220 8.66 10.55 21.37
CA VAL A 220 8.60 10.92 19.93
C VAL A 220 9.05 12.36 19.67
N CYS A 221 8.85 13.26 20.63
CA CYS A 221 9.18 14.68 20.46
C CYS A 221 10.68 15.00 20.66
N HIS A 222 11.43 14.14 21.37
CA HIS A 222 12.81 14.45 21.76
C HIS A 222 13.82 14.40 20.58
N ARG A 223 13.49 13.68 19.50
CA ARG A 223 14.35 13.63 18.30
C ARG A 223 14.05 14.74 17.29
N PHE A 224 12.88 15.36 17.37
CA PHE A 224 12.56 16.60 16.63
C PHE A 224 13.15 17.84 17.35
N ARG A 225 13.25 17.79 18.69
CA ARG A 225 13.75 18.90 19.51
C ARG A 225 15.27 19.13 19.44
N LEU A 226 16.08 18.10 19.14
CA LEU A 226 17.54 18.20 19.18
C LEU A 226 18.21 18.62 17.86
N ARG A 227 17.46 18.80 16.76
CA ARG A 227 18.04 19.23 15.46
C ARG A 227 17.57 20.59 14.96
N TYR A 228 16.63 21.21 15.66
CA TYR A 228 16.00 22.48 15.25
C TYR A 228 16.11 23.56 16.35
N SER A 229 17.30 23.71 16.95
CA SER A 229 17.70 24.95 17.65
C SER A 229 18.47 25.91 16.71
N GLY A 230 18.02 25.99 15.45
CA GLY A 230 18.50 26.97 14.48
C GLY A 230 17.39 27.99 14.24
N ASP A 231 17.38 29.02 15.07
CA ASP A 231 16.99 30.41 14.78
C ASP A 231 15.91 30.71 13.71
N TYR A 232 14.75 30.03 13.76
CA TYR A 232 13.54 30.53 13.11
C TYR A 232 12.69 31.29 14.11
N ARG A 233 12.98 32.60 14.26
CA ARG A 233 12.04 33.56 14.84
C ARG A 233 10.82 33.65 13.92
N TYR A 234 9.75 32.94 14.26
CA TYR A 234 8.44 33.32 13.79
C TYR A 234 8.09 34.67 14.45
N PRO A 235 7.74 35.72 13.68
CA PRO A 235 7.19 36.93 14.29
C PRO A 235 5.89 36.55 14.97
N ALA A 236 5.84 36.77 16.27
CA ALA A 236 4.68 36.57 17.11
C ALA A 236 3.61 37.62 16.78
N THR A 237 2.86 37.42 15.69
CA THR A 237 1.62 38.18 15.43
C THR A 237 0.42 37.38 15.92
N ARG A 238 0.08 37.68 17.18
CA ARG A 238 -1.24 37.75 17.82
C ARG A 238 -2.41 36.93 17.23
N ARG A 239 -2.96 36.06 18.10
CA ARG A 239 -4.39 35.80 18.37
C ARG A 239 -5.40 36.33 17.34
N GLN A 240 -5.99 35.43 16.55
CA GLN A 240 -7.31 35.48 15.87
C GLN A 240 -7.27 34.37 14.80
N PHE A 241 -8.04 33.28 14.80
CA PHE A 241 -9.45 33.08 15.08
C PHE A 241 -9.66 31.63 15.56
N CYS A 242 -10.40 31.46 16.65
CA CYS A 242 -11.30 30.33 16.83
C CYS A 242 -12.65 30.75 16.24
N VAL A 243 -13.13 30.04 15.22
CA VAL A 243 -14.55 29.69 14.99
C VAL A 243 -14.53 28.27 14.43
#